data_AF-A0A9E5SW22-F1
#
_entry.id   AF-A0A9E5SW22-F1
#
_cell.length_a   1.000
_cell.length_b   1.000
_cell.length_c   1.000
_cell.angle_alpha   90.00
_cell.angle_beta   90.00
_cell.angle_gamma   90.00
#
_symmetry.space_group_name_H-M   'P 1'
#
loop_
_entity.id
_entity.type
_entity.pdbx_description
1 polymer ?
#
loop_
_entity_poly.entity_id
_entity_poly.type
_entity_poly.pdbx_seq_one_letter_code
_entity_poly.pdbx_strand_id
1 'polypeptide(L)'
;MNKKILPILIAAGMLVLSGCGGGASLESLEITNKAEMQAAWVAGSGSRTLELETEPAINIQKALADGDLVVESSAPTVASTVGLAVYALAEGTATITVSYLEEEYDTVDVTIEAAPDLDLTVTEALAIIATLNGAANETTALTYTVTGVVTAITSAYDSGYGNISFKIGETKDAPADAQITVYRLGVTAAEAAKILPEATVVVEGKLQLYGSTPEIPQGGSKLISATGGVQPPAEAEVVTIAQALEIAGALAHNETTTELYRVSGVITAITAAYDAGYKNISFCIGETVDADTTLLIFRLSIQTQAEADEKIVVGNSVVLEGNLKKYNADLELVSVSLISFTPG
;
A
#
# COMPACT_ATOMS: atom_id res chain seq x y z
N MET A 1 35.07 -1.26 57.84
CA MET A 1 34.01 -2.27 58.06
C MET A 1 34.30 -3.47 57.17
N ASN A 2 34.40 -4.66 57.79
CA ASN A 2 34.20 -6.03 57.28
C ASN A 2 34.74 -6.41 55.86
N LYS A 3 35.81 -7.22 55.78
CA LYS A 3 35.87 -8.73 55.79
C LYS A 3 35.53 -9.30 54.40
N LYS A 4 36.23 -10.24 53.73
CA LYS A 4 37.35 -11.20 53.95
C LYS A 4 37.80 -11.66 52.53
N ILE A 5 39.09 -11.68 52.18
CA ILE A 5 40.01 -12.85 52.04
C ILE A 5 39.47 -14.05 51.20
N LEU A 6 40.04 -14.16 49.99
CA LEU A 6 40.52 -15.29 49.14
C LEU A 6 40.31 -16.78 49.59
N PRO A 7 40.32 -17.74 48.64
CA PRO A 7 41.62 -18.28 48.21
C PRO A 7 41.78 -18.50 46.69
N ILE A 8 43.00 -18.18 46.25
CA ILE A 8 43.72 -18.72 45.10
C ILE A 8 43.95 -20.21 45.37
N LEU A 9 43.69 -21.06 44.39
CA LEU A 9 44.29 -22.38 44.30
C LEU A 9 45.06 -22.48 42.98
N ILE A 10 46.36 -22.69 43.12
CA ILE A 10 47.29 -23.05 42.05
C ILE A 10 47.15 -24.55 41.82
N ALA A 11 47.00 -24.98 40.58
CA ALA A 11 47.46 -26.29 40.14
C ALA A 11 48.29 -26.11 38.87
N ALA A 12 49.61 -26.21 39.04
CA ALA A 12 50.56 -26.32 37.96
C ALA A 12 50.51 -27.76 37.40
N GLY A 13 50.42 -27.86 36.08
CA GLY A 13 50.65 -29.09 35.32
C GLY A 13 51.36 -28.73 34.03
N MET A 14 52.68 -28.60 34.10
CA MET A 14 53.53 -28.51 32.91
C MET A 14 53.67 -29.93 32.35
N LEU A 15 53.05 -30.19 31.20
CA LEU A 15 53.36 -31.35 30.36
C LEU A 15 53.78 -30.82 28.99
N VAL A 16 55.10 -30.77 28.76
CA VAL A 16 55.64 -30.63 27.41
C VAL A 16 55.71 -32.04 26.82
N LEU A 17 54.77 -32.36 25.94
CA LEU A 17 54.89 -33.47 24.99
C LEU A 17 55.29 -32.87 23.64
N SER A 18 56.59 -32.87 23.36
CA SER A 18 57.09 -32.86 22.00
C SER A 18 56.78 -34.23 21.39
N GLY A 19 55.72 -34.30 20.59
CA GLY A 19 55.23 -35.50 19.91
C GLY A 19 54.68 -35.14 18.53
N CYS A 20 55.12 -35.88 17.53
CA CYS A 20 54.78 -35.74 16.12
C CYS A 20 53.32 -36.16 15.87
N GLY A 21 52.54 -35.35 15.13
CA GLY A 21 51.34 -35.74 14.37
C GLY A 21 50.21 -36.48 15.12
N GLY A 22 49.26 -35.72 15.67
CA GLY A 22 47.98 -36.24 16.16
C GLY A 22 47.29 -35.19 17.02
N GLY A 23 46.33 -34.45 16.46
CA GLY A 23 45.48 -33.55 17.23
C GLY A 23 44.76 -34.34 18.34
N ALA A 24 44.56 -33.72 19.50
CA ALA A 24 43.80 -34.35 20.57
C ALA A 24 42.39 -34.68 20.07
N SER A 25 41.96 -35.93 20.20
CA SER A 25 40.59 -36.33 19.88
C SER A 25 39.61 -35.61 20.82
N LEU A 26 38.51 -35.10 20.27
CA LEU A 26 37.41 -34.58 21.09
C LEU A 26 36.61 -35.75 21.67
N GLU A 27 36.11 -35.57 22.88
CA GLU A 27 35.08 -36.42 23.49
C GLU A 27 33.69 -35.95 23.07
N SER A 28 33.49 -34.64 22.92
CA SER A 28 32.25 -34.05 22.39
C SER A 28 32.47 -32.73 21.65
N LEU A 29 31.54 -32.44 20.75
CA LEU A 29 31.38 -31.17 20.05
C LEU A 29 29.89 -31.00 19.75
N GLU A 30 29.27 -29.97 20.34
CA GLU A 30 27.81 -29.78 20.30
C GLU A 30 27.45 -28.38 19.81
N ILE A 31 26.40 -28.28 19.00
CA ILE A 31 25.76 -27.00 18.66
C ILE A 31 24.78 -26.66 19.78
N THR A 32 25.07 -25.62 20.56
CA THR A 32 24.29 -25.29 21.76
C THR A 32 23.07 -24.42 21.46
N ASN A 33 23.08 -23.65 20.36
CA ASN A 33 22.03 -22.70 19.99
C ASN A 33 21.05 -23.20 18.91
N LYS A 34 20.79 -24.52 18.83
CA LYS A 34 19.94 -25.11 17.77
C LYS A 34 18.55 -24.47 17.67
N ALA A 35 17.92 -24.16 18.81
CA ALA A 35 16.60 -23.53 18.82
C ALA A 35 16.59 -22.15 18.13
N GLU A 36 17.65 -21.37 18.28
CA GLU A 36 17.80 -20.08 17.61
C GLU A 36 18.08 -20.25 16.12
N MET A 37 18.92 -21.24 15.77
CA MET A 37 19.19 -21.61 14.38
C MET A 37 17.93 -22.07 13.65
N GLN A 38 17.01 -22.75 14.35
CA GLN A 38 15.75 -23.28 13.84
C GLN A 38 14.56 -22.30 13.87
N ALA A 39 14.72 -21.11 14.46
CA ALA A 39 13.66 -20.09 14.47
C ALA A 39 13.35 -19.58 13.05
N ALA A 40 12.13 -19.07 12.82
CA ALA A 40 11.70 -18.54 11.52
C ALA A 40 12.77 -17.62 10.90
N TRP A 41 13.13 -17.88 9.65
CA TRP A 41 14.24 -17.22 8.97
C TRP A 41 13.87 -16.99 7.51
N VAL A 42 13.95 -15.74 7.06
CA VAL A 42 13.57 -15.36 5.69
C VAL A 42 14.83 -15.17 4.85
N ALA A 43 14.80 -15.61 3.60
CA ALA A 43 15.89 -15.42 2.64
C ALA A 43 16.34 -13.95 2.59
N GLY A 44 17.66 -13.72 2.59
CA GLY A 44 18.24 -12.37 2.55
C GLY A 44 18.30 -11.64 3.90
N SER A 45 17.78 -12.21 4.99
CA SER A 45 17.78 -11.57 6.33
C SER A 45 19.16 -11.50 7.02
N GLY A 46 20.24 -11.92 6.34
CA GLY A 46 21.60 -11.95 6.88
C GLY A 46 22.01 -13.33 7.43
N SER A 47 22.99 -13.34 8.33
CA SER A 47 23.53 -14.56 8.94
C SER A 47 23.15 -14.76 10.40
N ARG A 48 23.13 -16.02 10.83
CA ARG A 48 23.18 -16.44 12.23
C ARG A 48 24.52 -17.12 12.49
N THR A 49 24.98 -17.14 13.74
CA THR A 49 26.28 -17.72 14.12
C THR A 49 26.04 -18.95 14.97
N LEU A 50 26.69 -20.07 14.64
CA LEU A 50 26.68 -21.26 15.48
C LEU A 50 27.43 -21.01 16.79
N GLU A 51 26.84 -21.45 17.89
CA GLU A 51 27.50 -21.56 19.18
C GLU A 51 27.89 -23.02 19.41
N LEU A 52 29.18 -23.27 19.69
CA LEU A 52 29.74 -24.60 19.83
C LEU A 52 30.33 -24.79 21.23
N GLU A 53 30.11 -25.95 21.83
CA GLU A 53 30.76 -26.41 23.05
C GLU A 53 31.57 -27.68 22.76
N THR A 54 32.75 -27.80 23.37
CA THR A 54 33.68 -28.93 23.13
C THR A 54 34.24 -29.46 24.44
N GLU A 55 34.41 -30.77 24.53
CA GLU A 55 35.18 -31.42 25.60
C GLU A 55 36.26 -32.30 24.96
N PRO A 56 37.55 -32.14 25.32
CA PRO A 56 38.10 -31.00 26.05
C PRO A 56 37.93 -29.68 25.30
N ALA A 57 37.81 -28.58 26.04
CA ALA A 57 37.66 -27.26 25.45
C ALA A 57 38.85 -26.90 24.55
N ILE A 58 38.57 -26.59 23.28
CA ILE A 58 39.58 -26.17 22.29
C ILE A 58 39.46 -24.69 21.90
N ASN A 59 40.48 -24.18 21.21
CA ASN A 59 40.39 -22.88 20.54
C ASN A 59 39.70 -23.03 19.19
N ILE A 60 38.39 -22.79 19.16
CA ILE A 60 37.53 -22.92 17.95
C ILE A 60 38.07 -22.10 16.78
N GLN A 61 38.55 -20.87 17.00
CA GLN A 61 39.02 -20.03 15.91
C GLN A 61 40.32 -20.54 15.29
N LYS A 62 41.22 -21.09 16.11
CA LYS A 62 42.41 -21.77 15.62
C LYS A 62 42.05 -23.03 14.84
N ALA A 63 41.11 -23.84 15.35
CA ALA A 63 40.67 -25.06 14.68
C ALA A 63 40.04 -24.78 13.30
N LEU A 64 39.25 -23.70 13.17
CA LEU A 64 38.72 -23.24 11.87
C LEU A 64 39.85 -22.79 10.93
N ALA A 65 40.81 -22.03 11.44
CA ALA A 65 41.92 -21.49 10.64
C ALA A 65 42.87 -22.58 10.14
N ASP A 66 43.08 -23.62 10.95
CA ASP A 66 43.91 -24.78 10.61
C ASP A 66 43.16 -25.78 9.70
N GLY A 67 41.83 -25.67 9.60
CA GLY A 67 40.97 -26.59 8.83
C GLY A 67 40.58 -27.86 9.60
N ASP A 68 40.93 -27.95 10.88
CA ASP A 68 40.58 -29.08 11.74
C ASP A 68 39.09 -29.08 12.09
N LEU A 69 38.48 -27.91 12.27
CA LEU A 69 37.03 -27.75 12.44
C LEU A 69 36.42 -27.28 11.11
N VAL A 70 35.39 -27.99 10.64
CA VAL A 70 34.71 -27.68 9.38
C VAL A 70 33.21 -27.56 9.64
N VAL A 71 32.59 -26.53 9.08
CA VAL A 71 31.15 -26.31 9.09
C VAL A 71 30.65 -26.32 7.66
N GLU A 72 29.86 -27.32 7.31
CA GLU A 72 29.35 -27.51 5.95
C GLU A 72 27.83 -27.45 5.92
N SER A 73 27.31 -27.08 4.75
CA SER A 73 25.87 -27.10 4.47
C SER A 73 25.58 -28.15 3.41
N SER A 74 24.52 -28.94 3.63
CA SER A 74 24.02 -29.88 2.62
C SER A 74 23.40 -29.19 1.40
N ALA A 75 23.04 -27.91 1.51
CA ALA A 75 22.45 -27.10 0.44
C ALA A 75 23.00 -25.66 0.47
N PRO A 76 24.25 -25.42 -0.03
CA PRO A 76 24.92 -24.12 0.07
C PRO A 76 24.24 -22.99 -0.70
N THR A 77 23.33 -23.30 -1.62
CA THR A 77 22.50 -22.29 -2.32
C THR A 77 21.25 -21.87 -1.53
N VAL A 78 20.86 -22.65 -0.51
CA VAL A 78 19.77 -22.36 0.43
C VAL A 78 20.35 -21.69 1.67
N ALA A 79 21.32 -22.35 2.32
CA ALA A 79 22.05 -21.81 3.45
C ALA A 79 23.55 -22.01 3.24
N SER A 80 24.35 -20.93 3.19
CA SER A 80 25.80 -21.01 3.00
C SER A 80 26.56 -20.80 4.32
N THR A 81 27.69 -21.48 4.50
CA THR A 81 28.52 -21.40 5.70
C THR A 81 29.83 -20.66 5.42
N VAL A 82 30.22 -19.73 6.31
CA VAL A 82 31.54 -19.10 6.31
C VAL A 82 32.05 -19.07 7.76
N GLY A 83 33.00 -19.96 8.08
CA GLY A 83 33.36 -20.22 9.47
C GLY A 83 32.14 -20.73 10.24
N LEU A 84 31.78 -20.06 11.34
CA LEU A 84 30.58 -20.39 12.12
C LEU A 84 29.31 -19.66 11.66
N ALA A 85 29.43 -18.72 10.71
CA ALA A 85 28.29 -17.95 10.23
C ALA A 85 27.54 -18.76 9.16
N VAL A 86 26.22 -18.88 9.32
CA VAL A 86 25.29 -19.47 8.36
C VAL A 86 24.46 -18.34 7.76
N TYR A 87 24.41 -18.23 6.43
CA TYR A 87 23.73 -17.18 5.68
C TYR A 87 22.48 -17.73 5.01
N ALA A 88 21.33 -17.06 5.16
CA ALA A 88 20.09 -17.43 4.47
C ALA A 88 20.03 -16.85 3.05
N LEU A 89 20.13 -17.71 2.03
CA LEU A 89 20.23 -17.29 0.63
C LEU A 89 18.93 -17.49 -0.15
N ALA A 90 18.25 -18.62 0.03
CA ALA A 90 17.04 -18.96 -0.72
C ALA A 90 16.08 -19.80 0.11
N GLU A 91 14.81 -19.85 -0.31
CA GLU A 91 13.80 -20.71 0.30
C GLU A 91 14.22 -22.19 0.25
N GLY A 92 14.02 -22.89 1.36
CA GLY A 92 14.24 -24.32 1.46
C GLY A 92 14.77 -24.74 2.82
N THR A 93 15.22 -25.99 2.90
CA THR A 93 15.83 -26.56 4.11
C THR A 93 17.26 -26.98 3.80
N ALA A 94 18.18 -26.72 4.73
CA ALA A 94 19.56 -27.18 4.69
C ALA A 94 19.94 -27.79 6.04
N THR A 95 20.76 -28.84 6.02
CA THR A 95 21.38 -29.40 7.21
C THR A 95 22.77 -28.81 7.33
N ILE A 96 23.06 -28.18 8.47
CA ILE A 96 24.38 -27.67 8.80
C ILE A 96 25.08 -28.69 9.66
N THR A 97 26.24 -29.16 9.21
CA THR A 97 27.04 -30.19 9.86
C THR A 97 28.33 -29.58 10.41
N VAL A 98 28.68 -29.93 11.64
CA VAL A 98 29.93 -29.55 12.28
C VAL A 98 30.78 -30.79 12.48
N SER A 99 32.00 -30.76 11.93
CA SER A 99 32.95 -31.87 11.95
C SER A 99 34.31 -31.42 12.48
N TYR A 100 35.00 -32.31 13.20
CA TYR A 100 36.36 -32.07 13.70
C TYR A 100 37.28 -33.22 13.29
N LEU A 101 38.43 -32.92 12.67
CA LEU A 101 39.38 -33.90 12.15
C LEU A 101 38.72 -35.00 11.31
N GLU A 102 37.82 -34.59 10.39
CA GLU A 102 37.04 -35.45 9.47
C GLU A 102 35.94 -36.30 10.13
N GLU A 103 35.74 -36.23 11.45
CA GLU A 103 34.64 -36.88 12.15
C GLU A 103 33.46 -35.91 12.32
N GLU A 104 32.25 -36.34 11.93
CA GLU A 104 31.02 -35.60 12.15
C GLU A 104 30.57 -35.74 13.61
N TYR A 105 30.27 -34.62 14.27
CA TYR A 105 29.85 -34.61 15.67
C TYR A 105 28.40 -34.21 15.85
N ASP A 106 27.97 -33.13 15.18
CA ASP A 106 26.64 -32.60 15.39
C ASP A 106 26.06 -31.91 14.14
N THR A 107 24.74 -31.84 14.10
CA THR A 107 23.99 -31.22 13.01
C THR A 107 22.82 -30.38 13.51
N VAL A 108 22.43 -29.40 12.69
CA VAL A 108 21.20 -28.64 12.86
C VAL A 108 20.55 -28.37 11.51
N ASP A 109 19.28 -28.70 11.38
CA ASP A 109 18.48 -28.32 10.21
C ASP A 109 18.03 -26.87 10.34
N VAL A 110 18.23 -26.09 9.28
CA VAL A 110 17.71 -24.73 9.14
C VAL A 110 16.66 -24.70 8.04
N THR A 111 15.53 -24.06 8.30
CA THR A 111 14.48 -23.83 7.30
C THR A 111 14.40 -22.34 7.01
N ILE A 112 14.54 -21.98 5.74
CA ILE A 112 14.51 -20.62 5.24
C ILE A 112 13.24 -20.46 4.41
N GLU A 113 12.42 -19.47 4.77
CA GLU A 113 11.22 -19.08 4.04
C GLU A 113 11.58 -18.12 2.91
N ALA A 114 10.74 -18.11 1.87
CA ALA A 114 10.86 -17.14 0.78
C ALA A 114 10.79 -15.71 1.32
N ALA A 115 11.57 -14.80 0.72
CA ALA A 115 11.39 -13.37 0.95
C ALA A 115 9.98 -12.96 0.48
N PRO A 116 9.24 -12.14 1.24
CA PRO A 116 7.95 -11.66 0.79
C PRO A 116 8.13 -10.86 -0.50
N ASP A 117 7.26 -11.11 -1.49
CA ASP A 117 7.18 -10.22 -2.63
C ASP A 117 6.68 -8.85 -2.16
N LEU A 118 7.40 -7.81 -2.55
CA LEU A 118 7.07 -6.43 -2.20
C LEU A 118 6.43 -5.69 -3.37
N ASP A 119 6.49 -6.23 -4.59
CA ASP A 119 5.93 -5.63 -5.78
C ASP A 119 4.65 -6.37 -6.18
N LEU A 120 3.51 -5.80 -5.82
CA LEU A 120 2.21 -6.46 -5.90
C LEU A 120 1.35 -5.89 -7.02
N THR A 121 0.51 -6.76 -7.58
CA THR A 121 -0.72 -6.38 -8.28
C THR A 121 -1.80 -5.93 -7.28
N VAL A 122 -2.89 -5.33 -7.76
CA VAL A 122 -4.01 -4.94 -6.90
C VAL A 122 -4.64 -6.17 -6.23
N THR A 123 -4.76 -7.27 -6.96
CA THR A 123 -5.35 -8.54 -6.47
C THR A 123 -4.54 -9.13 -5.32
N GLU A 124 -3.22 -9.15 -5.45
CA GLU A 124 -2.32 -9.66 -4.40
C GLU A 124 -2.35 -8.74 -3.16
N ALA A 125 -2.33 -7.43 -3.36
CA ALA A 125 -2.46 -6.47 -2.27
C ALA A 125 -3.80 -6.63 -1.53
N LEU A 126 -4.91 -6.82 -2.25
CA LEU A 126 -6.24 -7.09 -1.65
C LEU A 126 -6.26 -8.39 -0.84
N ALA A 127 -5.59 -9.44 -1.32
CA ALA A 127 -5.49 -10.71 -0.59
C ALA A 127 -4.75 -10.52 0.76
N ILE A 128 -3.70 -9.71 0.80
CA ILE A 128 -3.00 -9.36 2.05
C ILE A 128 -3.93 -8.52 2.95
N ILE A 129 -4.57 -7.49 2.41
CA ILE A 129 -5.47 -6.61 3.18
C ILE A 129 -6.61 -7.40 3.83
N ALA A 130 -7.16 -8.40 3.14
CA ALA A 130 -8.24 -9.24 3.66
C ALA A 130 -7.86 -10.02 4.94
N THR A 131 -6.58 -10.14 5.25
CA THR A 131 -6.10 -10.77 6.50
C THR A 131 -6.03 -9.81 7.69
N LEU A 132 -6.13 -8.49 7.45
CA LEU A 132 -5.98 -7.45 8.48
C LEU A 132 -7.27 -7.24 9.27
N ASN A 133 -7.15 -6.78 10.52
CA ASN A 133 -8.29 -6.41 11.35
C ASN A 133 -8.76 -4.98 11.06
N GLY A 134 -9.83 -4.89 10.26
CA GLY A 134 -10.43 -3.62 9.87
C GLY A 134 -10.97 -2.77 11.01
N ALA A 135 -11.47 -3.37 12.09
CA ALA A 135 -11.98 -2.64 13.26
C ALA A 135 -10.85 -1.94 14.05
N ALA A 136 -9.61 -2.42 13.91
CA ALA A 136 -8.43 -1.83 14.51
C ALA A 136 -7.71 -0.85 13.56
N ASN A 137 -8.20 -0.67 12.33
CA ASN A 137 -7.52 0.05 11.24
C ASN A 137 -6.08 -0.45 11.06
N GLU A 138 -5.91 -1.78 11.12
CA GLU A 138 -4.59 -2.40 11.11
C GLU A 138 -3.87 -2.15 9.79
N THR A 139 -2.55 -1.92 9.89
CA THR A 139 -1.65 -1.71 8.76
C THR A 139 -0.57 -2.76 8.74
N THR A 140 -0.10 -3.13 7.56
CA THR A 140 1.06 -4.02 7.42
C THR A 140 2.31 -3.44 8.10
N ALA A 141 3.17 -4.34 8.60
CA ALA A 141 4.49 -3.95 9.11
C ALA A 141 5.39 -3.47 7.97
N LEU A 142 5.39 -4.21 6.87
CA LEU A 142 6.13 -3.93 5.64
C LEU A 142 5.43 -2.89 4.77
N THR A 143 6.23 -2.28 3.89
CA THR A 143 5.80 -1.42 2.79
C THR A 143 5.85 -2.22 1.50
N TYR A 144 4.86 -2.03 0.65
CA TYR A 144 4.71 -2.68 -0.64
C TYR A 144 4.62 -1.64 -1.74
N THR A 145 5.08 -2.00 -2.93
CA THR A 145 4.76 -1.31 -4.17
C THR A 145 3.53 -1.97 -4.77
N VAL A 146 2.49 -1.21 -5.09
CA VAL A 146 1.27 -1.73 -5.73
C VAL A 146 1.12 -1.10 -7.10
N THR A 147 1.04 -1.93 -8.14
CA THR A 147 0.74 -1.51 -9.50
C THR A 147 -0.75 -1.68 -9.77
N GLY A 148 -1.41 -0.62 -10.25
CA GLY A 148 -2.84 -0.65 -10.58
C GLY A 148 -3.26 0.44 -11.56
N VAL A 149 -4.48 0.33 -12.07
CA VAL A 149 -5.11 1.29 -12.98
C VAL A 149 -6.05 2.19 -12.18
N VAL A 150 -5.92 3.51 -12.35
CA VAL A 150 -6.79 4.50 -11.69
C VAL A 150 -8.22 4.33 -12.21
N THR A 151 -9.14 3.97 -11.32
CA THR A 151 -10.57 3.79 -11.64
C THR A 151 -11.39 5.04 -11.36
N ALA A 152 -10.98 5.84 -10.37
CA ALA A 152 -11.66 7.09 -10.01
C ALA A 152 -10.75 8.01 -9.19
N ILE A 153 -10.85 9.32 -9.43
CA ILE A 153 -10.30 10.34 -8.52
C ILE A 153 -11.38 10.63 -7.46
N THR A 154 -11.08 10.34 -6.19
CA THR A 154 -12.03 10.49 -5.07
C THR A 154 -11.87 11.82 -4.35
N SER A 155 -10.72 12.48 -4.49
CA SER A 155 -10.49 13.87 -4.11
C SER A 155 -9.43 14.46 -5.00
N ALA A 156 -9.75 15.56 -5.70
CA ALA A 156 -8.82 16.27 -6.56
C ALA A 156 -7.60 16.80 -5.79
N TYR A 157 -6.53 17.13 -6.52
CA TYR A 157 -5.31 17.69 -5.93
C TYR A 157 -5.62 18.96 -5.13
N ASP A 158 -5.19 18.97 -3.87
CA ASP A 158 -5.26 20.13 -3.00
C ASP A 158 -3.86 20.74 -2.86
N SER A 159 -3.67 21.97 -3.36
CA SER A 159 -2.39 22.67 -3.29
C SER A 159 -2.00 23.13 -1.89
N GLY A 160 -2.96 23.26 -0.97
CA GLY A 160 -2.73 23.62 0.42
C GLY A 160 -2.17 22.44 1.23
N TYR A 161 -2.62 21.22 0.93
CA TYR A 161 -2.14 20.00 1.59
C TYR A 161 -1.12 19.19 0.77
N GLY A 162 -0.96 19.47 -0.52
CA GLY A 162 -0.06 18.74 -1.41
C GLY A 162 -0.45 17.26 -1.58
N ASN A 163 -1.75 16.97 -1.66
CA ASN A 163 -2.23 15.59 -1.78
C ASN A 163 -3.41 15.42 -2.73
N ILE A 164 -3.64 14.17 -3.14
CA ILE A 164 -4.74 13.71 -3.99
C ILE A 164 -5.23 12.36 -3.47
N SER A 165 -6.51 12.03 -3.66
CA SER A 165 -7.05 10.71 -3.35
C SER A 165 -7.71 10.08 -4.57
N PHE A 166 -7.52 8.79 -4.76
CA PHE A 166 -8.04 8.05 -5.91
C PHE A 166 -8.21 6.56 -5.57
N LYS A 167 -8.80 5.80 -6.48
CA LYS A 167 -8.92 4.34 -6.39
C LYS A 167 -8.15 3.68 -7.52
N ILE A 168 -7.60 2.51 -7.22
CA ILE A 168 -6.93 1.65 -8.20
C ILE A 168 -7.59 0.28 -8.24
N GLY A 169 -7.68 -0.29 -9.44
CA GLY A 169 -8.11 -1.66 -9.72
C GLY A 169 -7.14 -2.34 -10.69
N GLU A 170 -7.29 -3.63 -10.97
CA GLU A 170 -6.54 -4.30 -12.05
C GLU A 170 -6.84 -3.68 -13.44
N THR A 171 -8.06 -3.16 -13.59
CA THR A 171 -8.53 -2.51 -14.82
C THR A 171 -9.35 -1.27 -14.46
N LYS A 172 -9.56 -0.37 -15.43
CA LYS A 172 -10.37 0.85 -15.25
C LYS A 172 -11.80 0.57 -14.80
N ASP A 173 -12.35 -0.59 -15.18
CA ASP A 173 -13.74 -0.99 -14.91
C ASP A 173 -13.83 -2.00 -13.75
N ALA A 174 -12.79 -2.13 -12.92
CA ALA A 174 -12.80 -3.03 -11.78
C ALA A 174 -14.01 -2.77 -10.86
N PRO A 175 -14.72 -3.78 -10.37
CA PRO A 175 -15.86 -3.59 -9.49
C PRO A 175 -15.41 -3.02 -8.13
N ALA A 176 -16.34 -2.43 -7.38
CA ALA A 176 -16.04 -1.68 -6.16
C ALA A 176 -15.33 -2.49 -5.06
N ASP A 177 -15.53 -3.80 -5.01
CA ASP A 177 -14.91 -4.75 -4.08
C ASP A 177 -13.53 -5.26 -4.56
N ALA A 178 -13.14 -4.96 -5.80
CA ALA A 178 -11.83 -5.27 -6.39
C ALA A 178 -10.98 -4.00 -6.58
N GLN A 179 -11.12 -3.04 -5.66
CA GLN A 179 -10.40 -1.76 -5.70
C GLN A 179 -9.72 -1.46 -4.36
N ILE A 180 -8.60 -0.75 -4.42
CA ILE A 180 -7.90 -0.17 -3.27
C ILE A 180 -8.02 1.34 -3.33
N THR A 181 -8.36 1.98 -2.21
CA THR A 181 -8.32 3.44 -2.10
C THR A 181 -6.89 3.89 -1.77
N VAL A 182 -6.33 4.77 -2.59
CA VAL A 182 -5.10 5.48 -2.26
C VAL A 182 -5.50 6.78 -1.59
N TYR A 183 -5.40 6.83 -0.27
CA TYR A 183 -5.94 7.91 0.53
C TYR A 183 -4.89 9.00 0.78
N ARG A 184 -5.17 10.22 0.30
CA ARG A 184 -4.34 11.42 0.48
C ARG A 184 -2.85 11.17 0.21
N LEU A 185 -2.57 10.63 -0.97
CA LEU A 185 -1.20 10.46 -1.45
C LEU A 185 -0.52 11.83 -1.54
N GLY A 186 0.58 11.99 -0.82
CA GLY A 186 1.42 13.20 -0.91
C GLY A 186 2.12 13.25 -2.27
N VAL A 187 1.86 14.30 -3.05
CA VAL A 187 2.40 14.50 -4.40
C VAL A 187 2.59 15.99 -4.68
N THR A 188 3.46 16.31 -5.64
CA THR A 188 3.52 17.64 -6.24
C THR A 188 2.37 17.85 -7.22
N ALA A 189 2.05 19.10 -7.56
CA ALA A 189 1.07 19.42 -8.60
C ALA A 189 1.40 18.76 -9.96
N ALA A 190 2.68 18.66 -10.30
CA ALA A 190 3.14 18.05 -11.54
C ALA A 190 2.98 16.52 -11.57
N GLU A 191 3.13 15.86 -10.42
CA GLU A 191 2.85 14.43 -10.28
C GLU A 191 1.35 14.16 -10.28
N ALA A 192 0.57 14.96 -9.53
CA ALA A 192 -0.87 14.84 -9.48
C ALA A 192 -1.52 14.96 -10.87
N ALA A 193 -1.01 15.85 -11.73
CA ALA A 193 -1.47 16.02 -13.10
C ALA A 193 -1.29 14.77 -14.00
N LYS A 194 -0.52 13.76 -13.57
CA LYS A 194 -0.33 12.48 -14.26
C LYS A 194 -1.25 11.37 -13.71
N ILE A 195 -1.86 11.59 -12.54
CA ILE A 195 -2.80 10.65 -11.93
C ILE A 195 -4.17 10.94 -12.52
N LEU A 196 -4.40 10.40 -13.70
CA LEU A 196 -5.62 10.57 -14.49
C LEU A 196 -6.45 9.29 -14.46
N PRO A 197 -7.77 9.35 -14.73
CA PRO A 197 -8.55 8.15 -15.01
C PRO A 197 -7.85 7.25 -16.03
N GLU A 198 -7.89 5.94 -15.81
CA GLU A 198 -7.25 4.91 -16.64
C GLU A 198 -5.71 4.92 -16.65
N ALA A 199 -5.06 5.82 -15.92
CA ALA A 199 -3.60 5.79 -15.80
C ALA A 199 -3.15 4.54 -15.04
N THR A 200 -2.09 3.89 -15.52
CA THR A 200 -1.38 2.89 -14.73
C THR A 200 -0.45 3.62 -13.76
N VAL A 201 -0.64 3.36 -12.47
CA VAL A 201 0.15 3.94 -11.39
C VAL A 201 0.85 2.85 -10.59
N VAL A 202 1.98 3.22 -10.03
CA VAL A 202 2.76 2.41 -9.10
C VAL A 202 2.89 3.20 -7.81
N VAL A 203 2.33 2.68 -6.72
CA VAL A 203 2.27 3.38 -5.43
C VAL A 203 2.99 2.54 -4.37
N GLU A 204 4.00 3.11 -3.74
CA GLU A 204 4.64 2.53 -2.55
C GLU A 204 3.82 2.90 -1.32
N GLY A 205 3.56 1.97 -0.41
CA GLY A 205 2.91 2.25 0.87
C GLY A 205 2.64 1.02 1.71
N LYS A 206 2.19 1.25 2.95
CA LYS A 206 1.64 0.18 3.77
C LYS A 206 0.24 -0.16 3.26
N LEU A 207 -0.18 -1.41 3.46
CA LEU A 207 -1.55 -1.82 3.18
C LEU A 207 -2.38 -1.73 4.46
N GLN A 208 -3.61 -1.26 4.36
CA GLN A 208 -4.52 -1.08 5.48
C GLN A 208 -5.92 -1.60 5.15
N LEU A 209 -6.61 -2.14 6.16
CA LEU A 209 -8.06 -2.25 6.14
C LEU A 209 -8.62 -1.19 7.10
N TYR A 210 -9.18 -0.09 6.58
CA TYR A 210 -9.78 0.97 7.39
C TYR A 210 -11.29 0.71 7.51
N GLY A 211 -11.73 0.17 8.65
CA GLY A 211 -13.08 -0.35 8.80
C GLY A 211 -13.33 -1.51 7.84
N SER A 212 -13.99 -1.25 6.71
CA SER A 212 -14.22 -2.21 5.62
C SER A 212 -13.58 -1.78 4.30
N THR A 213 -12.80 -0.70 4.29
CA THR A 213 -12.22 -0.12 3.09
C THR A 213 -10.77 -0.57 2.95
N PRO A 214 -10.39 -1.27 1.87
CA PRO A 214 -8.99 -1.52 1.53
C PRO A 214 -8.31 -0.21 1.13
N GLU A 215 -7.20 0.13 1.79
CA GLU A 215 -6.49 1.39 1.57
C GLU A 215 -4.97 1.24 1.50
N ILE A 216 -4.34 2.12 0.72
CA ILE A 216 -2.97 2.59 0.95
C ILE A 216 -3.12 3.96 1.64
N PRO A 217 -2.87 4.05 2.96
CA PRO A 217 -3.15 5.26 3.70
C PRO A 217 -2.04 6.30 3.53
N GLN A 218 -2.38 7.55 3.83
CA GLN A 218 -1.43 8.64 3.98
C GLN A 218 -0.35 8.34 5.03
N GLY A 219 0.77 9.07 4.98
CA GLY A 219 1.81 9.00 6.02
C GLY A 219 2.79 7.85 5.80
N GLY A 220 3.49 7.88 4.67
CA GLY A 220 4.49 6.89 4.28
C GLY A 220 4.31 6.39 2.85
N SER A 221 3.13 6.61 2.26
CA SER A 221 2.85 6.32 0.86
C SER A 221 3.56 7.27 -0.10
N LYS A 222 4.01 6.79 -1.26
CA LYS A 222 4.65 7.58 -2.31
C LYS A 222 4.21 7.13 -3.70
N LEU A 223 4.11 8.08 -4.62
CA LEU A 223 4.01 7.76 -6.05
C LEU A 223 5.38 7.33 -6.56
N ILE A 224 5.46 6.16 -7.18
CA ILE A 224 6.68 5.70 -7.88
C ILE A 224 6.59 6.06 -9.36
N SER A 225 5.44 5.82 -9.99
CA SER A 225 5.19 6.24 -11.37
C SER A 225 3.70 6.39 -11.67
N ALA A 226 3.39 7.18 -12.69
CA ALA A 226 2.08 7.29 -13.30
C ALA A 226 2.27 7.44 -14.81
N THR A 227 1.64 6.58 -15.59
CA THR A 227 1.79 6.53 -17.05
C THR A 227 0.45 6.28 -17.74
N GLY A 228 0.29 6.88 -18.92
CA GLY A 228 -0.97 6.81 -19.66
C GLY A 228 -2.07 7.64 -19.01
N GLY A 229 -3.30 7.13 -19.09
CA GLY A 229 -4.50 7.78 -18.62
C GLY A 229 -5.13 8.69 -19.66
N VAL A 230 -6.42 8.95 -19.45
CA VAL A 230 -7.24 9.82 -20.28
C VAL A 230 -7.40 11.12 -19.52
N GLN A 231 -6.88 12.20 -20.10
CA GLN A 231 -7.16 13.53 -19.58
C GLN A 231 -8.68 13.74 -19.69
N PRO A 232 -9.37 14.11 -18.60
CA PRO A 232 -10.74 14.57 -18.70
C PRO A 232 -10.83 15.65 -19.79
N PRO A 233 -11.92 15.73 -20.57
CA PRO A 233 -12.05 16.73 -21.62
C PRO A 233 -11.66 18.10 -21.09
N ALA A 234 -10.69 18.74 -21.74
CA ALA A 234 -10.09 19.99 -21.26
C ALA A 234 -11.08 21.17 -21.25
N GLU A 235 -12.18 21.05 -21.99
CA GLU A 235 -13.29 21.99 -22.01
C GLU A 235 -14.61 21.23 -22.01
N ALA A 236 -15.55 21.70 -21.20
CA ALA A 236 -16.89 21.17 -21.18
C ALA A 236 -17.62 21.52 -22.49
N GLU A 237 -18.26 20.52 -23.11
CA GLU A 237 -19.07 20.74 -24.31
C GLU A 237 -20.25 21.64 -23.96
N VAL A 238 -20.37 22.78 -24.64
CA VAL A 238 -21.47 23.72 -24.39
C VAL A 238 -22.73 23.22 -25.07
N VAL A 239 -23.73 22.89 -24.28
CA VAL A 239 -25.02 22.37 -24.76
C VAL A 239 -26.19 23.18 -24.21
N THR A 240 -27.28 23.23 -24.97
CA THR A 240 -28.56 23.77 -24.48
C THR A 240 -29.21 22.79 -23.50
N ILE A 241 -30.22 23.26 -22.75
CA ILE A 241 -30.99 22.37 -21.86
C ILE A 241 -31.65 21.24 -22.66
N ALA A 242 -32.23 21.54 -23.83
CA ALA A 242 -32.84 20.53 -24.69
C ALA A 242 -31.82 19.46 -25.13
N GLN A 243 -30.61 19.87 -25.52
CA GLN A 243 -29.53 18.95 -25.88
C GLN A 243 -29.07 18.11 -24.68
N ALA A 244 -28.90 18.73 -23.51
CA ALA A 244 -28.55 18.01 -22.29
C ALA A 244 -29.57 16.94 -21.92
N LEU A 245 -30.86 17.24 -22.05
CA LEU A 245 -31.94 16.29 -21.81
C LEU A 245 -31.99 15.17 -22.85
N GLU A 246 -31.70 15.46 -24.13
CA GLU A 246 -31.60 14.43 -25.16
C GLU A 246 -30.45 13.46 -24.87
N ILE A 247 -29.26 13.99 -24.55
CA ILE A 247 -28.07 13.20 -24.21
C ILE A 247 -28.33 12.34 -22.97
N ALA A 248 -28.79 12.95 -21.86
CA ALA A 248 -29.12 12.23 -20.65
C ALA A 248 -30.23 11.19 -20.88
N GLY A 249 -31.25 11.54 -21.66
CA GLY A 249 -32.38 10.67 -21.99
C GLY A 249 -31.99 9.42 -22.77
N ALA A 250 -30.93 9.49 -23.58
CA ALA A 250 -30.39 8.37 -24.35
C ALA A 250 -29.60 7.37 -23.50
N LEU A 251 -29.15 7.74 -22.30
CA LEU A 251 -28.40 6.85 -21.40
C LEU A 251 -29.27 5.68 -20.90
N ALA A 252 -28.61 4.58 -20.53
CA ALA A 252 -29.26 3.52 -19.76
C ALA A 252 -29.50 3.99 -18.32
N HIS A 253 -30.34 3.26 -17.59
CA HIS A 253 -30.62 3.60 -16.19
C HIS A 253 -29.34 3.57 -15.34
N ASN A 254 -29.12 4.64 -14.57
CA ASN A 254 -28.00 4.84 -13.66
C ASN A 254 -26.62 5.01 -14.35
N GLU A 255 -26.61 5.24 -15.67
CA GLU A 255 -25.39 5.59 -16.42
C GLU A 255 -25.10 7.09 -16.34
N THR A 256 -23.83 7.44 -16.46
CA THR A 256 -23.32 8.83 -16.45
C THR A 256 -22.36 9.02 -17.62
N THR A 257 -22.40 10.19 -18.28
CA THR A 257 -21.45 10.51 -19.34
C THR A 257 -20.02 10.59 -18.81
N THR A 258 -19.06 10.20 -19.64
CA THR A 258 -17.63 10.45 -19.37
C THR A 258 -17.24 11.90 -19.67
N GLU A 259 -17.98 12.52 -20.59
CA GLU A 259 -17.79 13.90 -21.02
C GLU A 259 -18.37 14.89 -20.02
N LEU A 260 -17.72 16.05 -19.90
CA LEU A 260 -18.21 17.21 -19.18
C LEU A 260 -19.03 18.09 -20.11
N TYR A 261 -20.16 18.58 -19.60
CA TYR A 261 -21.07 19.47 -20.31
C TYR A 261 -21.22 20.79 -19.56
N ARG A 262 -21.21 21.89 -20.30
CA ARG A 262 -21.53 23.22 -19.79
C ARG A 262 -22.95 23.57 -20.20
N VAL A 263 -23.82 23.77 -19.23
CA VAL A 263 -25.24 24.08 -19.43
C VAL A 263 -25.56 25.43 -18.79
N SER A 264 -26.25 26.27 -19.54
CA SER A 264 -26.79 27.54 -19.06
C SER A 264 -28.30 27.45 -18.91
N GLY A 265 -28.86 28.00 -17.83
CA GLY A 265 -30.29 27.98 -17.59
C GLY A 265 -30.75 28.95 -16.51
N VAL A 266 -32.06 29.08 -16.38
CA VAL A 266 -32.72 29.84 -15.32
C VAL A 266 -33.21 28.88 -14.26
N ILE A 267 -32.96 29.15 -12.99
CA ILE A 267 -33.43 28.32 -11.88
C ILE A 267 -34.96 28.40 -11.81
N THR A 268 -35.63 27.26 -11.93
CA THR A 268 -37.10 27.16 -11.93
C THR A 268 -37.66 26.72 -10.58
N ALA A 269 -36.95 25.85 -9.87
CA ALA A 269 -37.36 25.33 -8.57
C ALA A 269 -36.18 24.83 -7.74
N ILE A 270 -36.21 25.05 -6.43
CA ILE A 270 -35.30 24.38 -5.49
C ILE A 270 -35.93 23.04 -5.09
N THR A 271 -35.27 21.94 -5.43
CA THR A 271 -35.79 20.57 -5.19
C THR A 271 -35.31 19.99 -3.86
N ALA A 272 -34.15 20.45 -3.38
CA ALA A 272 -33.68 20.22 -2.02
C ALA A 272 -32.92 21.45 -1.54
N ALA A 273 -33.32 21.98 -0.37
CA ALA A 273 -32.65 23.13 0.25
C ALA A 273 -31.19 22.80 0.65
N TYR A 274 -30.41 23.84 0.91
CA TYR A 274 -29.02 23.69 1.38
C TYR A 274 -28.93 22.79 2.61
N ASP A 275 -28.02 21.83 2.57
CA ASP A 275 -27.68 20.97 3.70
C ASP A 275 -26.29 21.32 4.23
N ALA A 276 -26.21 21.74 5.50
CA ALA A 276 -24.95 22.13 6.13
C ALA A 276 -24.00 20.94 6.42
N GLY A 277 -24.54 19.73 6.59
CA GLY A 277 -23.77 18.51 6.81
C GLY A 277 -23.11 18.01 5.53
N TYR A 278 -23.81 18.10 4.41
CA TYR A 278 -23.31 17.66 3.10
C TYR A 278 -22.80 18.79 2.20
N LYS A 279 -22.97 20.05 2.60
CA LYS A 279 -22.55 21.26 1.86
C LYS A 279 -23.02 21.26 0.40
N ASN A 280 -24.30 20.96 0.19
CA ASN A 280 -24.87 20.91 -1.14
C ASN A 280 -26.32 21.38 -1.20
N ILE A 281 -26.80 21.65 -2.41
CA ILE A 281 -28.17 22.05 -2.74
C ILE A 281 -28.59 21.40 -4.07
N SER A 282 -29.88 21.11 -4.25
CA SER A 282 -30.42 20.59 -5.53
C SER A 282 -31.55 21.46 -6.04
N PHE A 283 -31.61 21.66 -7.36
CA PHE A 283 -32.56 22.56 -8.01
C PHE A 283 -32.76 22.18 -9.48
N CYS A 284 -33.80 22.69 -10.11
CA CYS A 284 -34.05 22.53 -11.54
C CYS A 284 -33.68 23.80 -12.30
N ILE A 285 -33.17 23.64 -13.52
CA ILE A 285 -33.01 24.73 -14.49
C ILE A 285 -33.83 24.50 -15.74
N GLY A 286 -34.34 25.59 -16.31
CA GLY A 286 -35.11 25.63 -17.56
C GLY A 286 -34.60 26.76 -18.47
N GLU A 287 -35.09 26.82 -19.71
CA GLU A 287 -34.73 27.94 -20.62
C GLU A 287 -35.25 29.29 -20.10
N THR A 288 -36.34 29.24 -19.34
CA THR A 288 -36.95 30.37 -18.61
C THR A 288 -37.37 29.90 -17.22
N VAL A 289 -37.71 30.84 -16.33
CA VAL A 289 -38.18 30.52 -14.97
C VAL A 289 -39.46 29.68 -14.95
N ASP A 290 -40.30 29.81 -15.98
CA ASP A 290 -41.59 29.11 -16.12
C ASP A 290 -41.52 27.92 -17.10
N ALA A 291 -40.32 27.41 -17.42
CA ALA A 291 -40.18 26.33 -18.39
C ALA A 291 -40.78 25.00 -17.88
N ASP A 292 -41.60 24.36 -18.71
CA ASP A 292 -42.21 23.03 -18.43
C ASP A 292 -41.19 21.88 -18.52
N THR A 293 -40.06 22.13 -19.18
CA THR A 293 -38.99 21.15 -19.41
C THR A 293 -37.75 21.62 -18.68
N THR A 294 -37.29 20.82 -17.71
CA THR A 294 -36.19 21.20 -16.82
C THR A 294 -35.15 20.10 -16.68
N LEU A 295 -33.89 20.50 -16.53
CA LEU A 295 -32.78 19.63 -16.12
C LEU A 295 -32.60 19.71 -14.60
N LEU A 296 -32.52 18.56 -13.93
CA LEU A 296 -32.21 18.51 -12.50
C LEU A 296 -30.72 18.76 -12.30
N ILE A 297 -30.38 19.69 -11.41
CA ILE A 297 -29.03 19.90 -10.91
C ILE A 297 -28.95 19.20 -9.56
N PHE A 298 -28.29 18.03 -9.54
CA PHE A 298 -28.25 17.19 -8.35
C PHE A 298 -27.01 17.51 -7.51
N ARG A 299 -27.26 17.97 -6.28
CA ARG A 299 -26.24 18.22 -5.24
C ARG A 299 -25.05 19.05 -5.72
N LEU A 300 -25.33 20.25 -6.23
CA LEU A 300 -24.30 21.26 -6.43
C LEU A 300 -23.57 21.49 -5.10
N SER A 301 -22.24 21.34 -5.11
CA SER A 301 -21.40 21.64 -3.96
C SER A 301 -21.32 23.15 -3.73
N ILE A 302 -21.68 23.60 -2.54
CA ILE A 302 -21.66 25.02 -2.15
C ILE A 302 -21.34 25.13 -0.67
N GLN A 303 -20.42 26.02 -0.28
CA GLN A 303 -19.77 25.90 1.04
C GLN A 303 -20.61 26.43 2.19
N THR A 304 -21.50 27.40 1.92
CA THR A 304 -22.27 28.07 2.97
C THR A 304 -23.71 28.31 2.55
N GLN A 305 -24.60 28.36 3.55
CA GLN A 305 -25.99 28.77 3.37
C GLN A 305 -26.08 30.17 2.72
N ALA A 306 -25.24 31.11 3.16
CA ALA A 306 -25.27 32.49 2.64
C ALA A 306 -24.96 32.56 1.14
N GLU A 307 -24.01 31.75 0.66
CA GLU A 307 -23.74 31.65 -0.77
C GLU A 307 -24.90 31.00 -1.52
N ALA A 308 -25.55 29.98 -0.95
CA ALA A 308 -26.71 29.36 -1.56
C ALA A 308 -27.89 30.35 -1.68
N ASP A 309 -28.16 31.10 -0.61
CA ASP A 309 -29.22 32.11 -0.55
C ASP A 309 -29.00 33.27 -1.54
N GLU A 310 -27.74 33.58 -1.87
CA GLU A 310 -27.40 34.61 -2.84
C GLU A 310 -27.46 34.07 -4.29
N LYS A 311 -26.86 32.91 -4.53
CA LYS A 311 -26.55 32.43 -5.88
C LYS A 311 -27.67 31.55 -6.46
N ILE A 312 -28.29 30.73 -5.62
CA ILE A 312 -29.21 29.67 -6.03
C ILE A 312 -30.64 30.06 -5.64
N VAL A 313 -31.15 31.06 -6.36
CA VAL A 313 -32.50 31.62 -6.18
C VAL A 313 -33.32 31.41 -7.44
N VAL A 314 -34.60 31.03 -7.30
CA VAL A 314 -35.53 30.90 -8.43
C VAL A 314 -35.55 32.21 -9.21
N GLY A 315 -35.38 32.12 -10.53
CA GLY A 315 -35.25 33.26 -11.45
C GLY A 315 -33.81 33.65 -11.78
N ASN A 316 -32.82 33.31 -10.95
CA ASN A 316 -31.42 33.56 -11.31
C ASN A 316 -31.01 32.72 -12.52
N SER A 317 -30.21 33.32 -13.40
CA SER A 317 -29.53 32.58 -14.47
C SER A 317 -28.23 32.02 -13.95
N VAL A 318 -27.88 30.79 -14.34
CA VAL A 318 -26.66 30.10 -13.95
C VAL A 318 -25.96 29.46 -15.15
N VAL A 319 -24.64 29.35 -15.06
CA VAL A 319 -23.81 28.54 -15.94
C VAL A 319 -23.15 27.47 -15.09
N LEU A 320 -23.36 26.20 -15.44
CA LEU A 320 -22.95 25.05 -14.67
C LEU A 320 -22.13 24.10 -15.53
N GLU A 321 -21.19 23.40 -14.92
CA GLU A 321 -20.44 22.30 -15.54
C GLU A 321 -20.63 21.01 -14.74
N GLY A 322 -20.78 19.89 -15.44
CA GLY A 322 -20.88 18.58 -14.81
C GLY A 322 -21.05 17.47 -15.83
N ASN A 323 -21.28 16.26 -15.34
CA ASN A 323 -21.62 15.11 -16.20
C ASN A 323 -23.13 14.94 -16.26
N LEU A 324 -23.64 14.46 -17.39
CA LEU A 324 -25.05 14.16 -17.56
C LEU A 324 -25.32 12.72 -17.10
N LYS A 325 -26.42 12.51 -16.38
CA LYS A 325 -26.80 11.22 -15.84
C LYS A 325 -28.30 10.99 -16.00
N LYS A 326 -28.67 9.72 -16.15
CA LYS A 326 -30.06 9.26 -16.08
C LYS A 326 -30.28 8.45 -14.83
N TYR A 327 -31.13 8.93 -13.92
CA TYR A 327 -31.47 8.21 -12.70
C TYR A 327 -32.98 8.03 -12.61
N ASN A 328 -33.45 6.79 -12.79
CA ASN A 328 -34.88 6.50 -12.99
C ASN A 328 -35.48 7.33 -14.14
N ALA A 329 -36.45 8.18 -13.84
CA ALA A 329 -37.06 9.12 -14.77
C ALA A 329 -36.36 10.49 -14.79
N ASP A 330 -35.47 10.75 -13.84
CA ASP A 330 -34.77 12.01 -13.71
C ASP A 330 -33.60 12.07 -14.69
N LEU A 331 -33.48 13.23 -15.33
CA LEU A 331 -32.37 13.61 -16.18
C LEU A 331 -31.62 14.71 -15.44
N GLU A 332 -30.38 14.41 -15.06
CA GLU A 332 -29.65 15.20 -14.08
C GLU A 332 -28.24 15.55 -14.53
N LEU A 333 -27.76 16.72 -14.10
CA LEU A 333 -26.36 17.10 -14.08
C LEU A 333 -25.79 16.75 -12.69
N VAL A 334 -24.71 15.98 -12.66
CA VAL A 334 -24.01 15.53 -11.44
C VAL A 334 -22.56 15.99 -11.43
N SER A 335 -21.88 15.83 -10.28
CA SER A 335 -20.49 16.29 -10.09
C SER A 335 -20.33 17.78 -10.43
N VAL A 336 -21.32 18.58 -10.02
CA VAL A 336 -21.56 19.90 -10.59
C VAL A 336 -20.65 20.97 -10.00
N SER A 337 -20.16 21.85 -10.87
CA SER A 337 -19.50 23.10 -10.53
C SER A 337 -20.30 24.30 -11.04
N LEU A 338 -20.47 25.34 -10.20
CA LEU A 338 -21.04 26.62 -10.61
C LEU A 338 -19.95 27.50 -11.22
N ILE A 339 -20.14 27.89 -12.48
CA ILE A 339 -19.19 28.74 -13.23
C ILE A 339 -19.54 30.21 -13.05
N SER A 340 -20.81 30.57 -13.20
CA SER A 340 -21.29 31.93 -12.98
C SER A 340 -22.79 31.93 -12.67
N PHE A 341 -23.26 33.04 -12.10
CA PHE A 341 -24.67 33.32 -11.93
C PHE A 341 -24.95 34.79 -12.22
N THR A 342 -26.18 35.08 -12.63
CA THR A 342 -26.70 36.43 -12.83
C THR A 342 -28.06 36.52 -12.11
N PRO A 343 -28.24 37.49 -11.19
CA PRO A 343 -29.53 37.73 -10.55
C PRO A 343 -30.64 37.98 -11.59
N GLY A 344 -31.80 37.35 -11.37
CA GLY A 344 -32.99 37.48 -12.20
C GLY A 344 -33.82 38.73 -11.92
#